data_AF-A0A957KUP4-F1
#
_entry.id   AF-A0A957KUP4-F1
#
_cell.length_a   1.000
_cell.length_b   1.000
_cell.length_c   1.000
_cell.angle_alpha   90.00
_cell.angle_beta   90.00
_cell.angle_gamma   90.00
#
_symmetry.space_group_name_H-M   'P 1'
#
loop_
_entity.id
_entity.type
_entity.pdbx_description
1 polymer ?
#
loop_
_entity_poly.entity_id
_entity_poly.type
_entity_poly.pdbx_seq_one_letter_code
_entity_poly.pdbx_strand_id
1 'polypeptide(L)'
;MRIGVDARLMYYQPAGISRYTWHLLQALAELDSEDEFVVFQQRNHKTPLIQQANFRRATLFAPVHHRLEQSMLMAELLRFRLDLLHSTDFIPPLYSPVKSVITVHDLAFLHYPHFLTATSAAYYGQIDKAVSHAAHVIVPSEHTKQDLIAQLGVPGDQVSVIYEAANPLFGPLPVETTRQAVCAQYGLPERFVLAVGTIEPRKN
;
A
#
# COMPACT_ATOMS: atom_id res chain seq x y z
N MET A 1 -10.20 -11.49 16.04
CA MET A 1 -10.19 -11.97 14.64
C MET A 1 -8.77 -12.35 14.24
N ARG A 2 -8.59 -13.15 13.20
CA ARG A 2 -7.30 -13.40 12.56
C ARG A 2 -7.21 -12.63 11.24
N ILE A 3 -6.39 -11.58 11.23
CA ILE A 3 -6.26 -10.64 10.12
C ILE A 3 -4.91 -10.84 9.42
N GLY A 4 -4.95 -11.13 8.13
CA GLY A 4 -3.75 -11.15 7.30
C GLY A 4 -3.45 -9.77 6.74
N VAL A 5 -2.19 -9.32 6.76
CA VAL A 5 -1.77 -8.09 6.09
C VAL A 5 -0.73 -8.43 5.04
N ASP A 6 -0.98 -8.07 3.78
CA ASP A 6 -0.03 -8.31 2.70
C ASP A 6 1.05 -7.22 2.67
N ALA A 7 2.25 -7.58 3.14
CA ALA A 7 3.42 -6.71 3.19
C ALA A 7 4.54 -7.19 2.26
N ARG A 8 4.23 -8.04 1.26
CA ARG A 8 5.25 -8.60 0.36
C ARG A 8 5.94 -7.53 -0.49
N LEU A 9 5.21 -6.51 -0.92
CA LEU A 9 5.73 -5.41 -1.75
C LEU A 9 6.94 -4.71 -1.11
N MET A 10 6.99 -4.67 0.23
CA MET A 10 8.09 -4.05 0.99
C MET A 10 9.47 -4.63 0.67
N TYR A 11 9.55 -5.88 0.21
CA TYR A 11 10.81 -6.47 -0.21
C TYR A 11 11.32 -5.92 -1.56
N TYR A 12 10.40 -5.56 -2.46
CA TYR A 12 10.72 -5.22 -3.85
C TYR A 12 10.90 -3.72 -4.05
N GLN A 13 10.07 -2.91 -3.39
CA GLN A 13 10.01 -1.47 -3.67
C GLN A 13 9.92 -0.67 -2.37
N PRO A 14 10.96 0.10 -2.00
CA PRO A 14 10.88 1.06 -0.90
C PRO A 14 10.19 2.36 -1.36
N ALA A 15 8.94 2.25 -1.82
CA ALA A 15 8.14 3.35 -2.34
C ALA A 15 7.00 3.74 -1.38
N GLY A 16 6.09 4.61 -1.85
CA GLY A 16 4.97 5.14 -1.07
C GLY A 16 4.12 4.05 -0.42
N ILE A 17 3.65 3.06 -1.20
CA ILE A 17 2.82 1.95 -0.70
C ILE A 17 3.53 1.17 0.40
N SER A 18 4.78 0.76 0.19
CA SER A 18 5.56 0.04 1.21
C SER A 18 5.80 0.86 2.48
N ARG A 19 5.95 2.19 2.36
CA ARG A 19 6.07 3.08 3.52
C ARG A 19 4.73 3.24 4.25
N TYR A 20 3.62 3.34 3.51
CA TYR A 20 2.27 3.29 4.06
C TYR A 20 2.04 1.99 4.84
N THR A 21 2.29 0.82 4.23
CA THR A 21 2.12 -0.49 4.87
C THR A 21 2.97 -0.61 6.14
N TRP A 22 4.22 -0.14 6.10
CA TRP A 22 5.09 -0.16 7.28
C TRP A 22 4.51 0.67 8.42
N HIS A 23 4.11 1.92 8.16
CA HIS A 23 3.54 2.80 9.17
C HIS A 23 2.19 2.32 9.69
N LEU A 24 1.34 1.79 8.81
CA LEU A 24 0.09 1.15 9.19
C LEU A 24 0.33 0.00 10.16
N LEU A 25 1.29 -0.88 9.87
CA LEU A 25 1.63 -1.99 10.75
C LEU A 25 2.16 -1.52 12.11
N GLN A 26 3.02 -0.49 12.17
CA GLN A 26 3.48 0.06 13.45
C GLN A 26 2.31 0.65 14.27
N ALA A 27 1.42 1.41 13.63
CA ALA A 27 0.28 2.02 14.31
C ALA A 27 -0.73 0.96 14.80
N LEU A 28 -1.02 -0.06 13.99
CA LEU A 28 -1.88 -1.17 14.41
C LEU A 28 -1.29 -1.93 15.60
N ALA A 29 0.04 -2.12 15.58
CA ALA A 29 0.78 -2.74 16.67
C ALA A 29 0.73 -1.91 17.96
N GLU A 30 0.61 -0.58 17.87
CA GLU A 30 0.43 0.27 19.05
C GLU A 30 -1.02 0.31 19.56
N LEU A 31 -1.99 0.18 18.67
CA LEU A 31 -3.42 0.39 18.96
C LEU A 31 -4.18 -0.89 19.32
N ASP A 32 -3.82 -2.03 18.73
CA ASP A 32 -4.57 -3.27 18.88
C ASP A 32 -3.76 -4.36 19.61
N SER A 33 -4.43 -4.97 20.60
CA SER A 33 -3.90 -6.11 21.35
C SER A 33 -4.87 -7.30 21.41
N GLU A 34 -6.02 -7.21 20.73
CA GLU A 34 -7.10 -8.21 20.77
C GLU A 34 -7.09 -9.13 19.54
N ASP A 35 -6.82 -8.57 18.37
CA ASP A 35 -6.79 -9.31 17.11
C ASP A 35 -5.42 -9.98 16.86
N GLU A 36 -5.43 -11.14 16.19
CA GLU A 36 -4.22 -11.83 15.74
C GLU A 36 -3.87 -11.35 14.32
N PHE A 37 -2.71 -10.72 14.17
CA PHE A 37 -2.19 -10.28 12.88
C PHE A 37 -1.21 -11.28 12.30
N VAL A 38 -1.41 -11.66 11.04
CA VAL A 38 -0.45 -12.43 10.24
C VAL A 38 0.14 -11.51 9.17
N VAL A 39 1.38 -11.08 9.38
CA VAL A 39 2.10 -10.21 8.44
C VAL A 39 2.78 -11.05 7.36
N PHE A 40 2.27 -10.97 6.13
CA PHE A 40 2.81 -11.71 5.00
C PHE A 40 3.97 -10.96 4.37
N GLN A 41 5.17 -11.52 4.50
CA GLN A 41 6.38 -11.00 3.89
C GLN A 41 6.86 -11.91 2.76
N GLN A 42 7.57 -11.32 1.81
CA GLN A 42 8.31 -12.12 0.83
C GLN A 42 9.38 -12.96 1.56
N ARG A 43 9.56 -14.23 1.16
CA ARG A 43 10.43 -15.19 1.86
C ARG A 43 11.88 -14.75 2.11
N ASN A 44 12.46 -13.98 1.20
CA ASN A 44 13.82 -13.45 1.28
C ASN A 44 13.92 -12.18 2.14
N HIS A 45 12.79 -11.59 2.55
CA HIS A 45 12.78 -10.50 3.53
C HIS A 45 13.06 -11.08 4.92
N LYS A 46 14.33 -11.07 5.35
CA LYS A 46 14.80 -11.81 6.54
C LYS A 46 14.31 -11.21 7.86
N THR A 47 14.16 -9.90 7.93
CA THR A 47 13.80 -9.18 9.16
C THR A 47 12.29 -9.11 9.35
N PRO A 48 11.76 -9.40 10.55
CA PRO A 48 10.36 -9.14 10.85
C PRO A 48 10.09 -7.63 10.88
N LEU A 49 8.92 -7.24 10.37
CA LEU A 49 8.50 -5.83 10.35
C LEU A 49 7.99 -5.35 11.71
N ILE A 50 7.35 -6.25 12.44
CA ILE A 50 6.76 -6.01 13.76
C ILE A 50 7.22 -7.14 14.69
N GLN A 51 7.56 -6.77 15.93
CA GLN A 51 7.94 -7.71 16.99
C GLN A 51 7.03 -7.48 18.20
N GLN A 52 5.81 -8.01 18.12
CA GLN A 52 4.82 -7.92 19.18
C GLN A 52 4.05 -9.24 19.31
N ALA A 53 3.40 -9.45 20.46
CA ALA A 53 2.82 -10.73 20.83
C ALA A 53 1.70 -11.20 19.88
N ASN A 54 0.82 -10.30 19.45
CA ASN A 54 -0.29 -10.58 18.54
C ASN A 54 0.09 -10.45 17.05
N PHE A 55 1.35 -10.14 16.73
CA PHE A 55 1.85 -10.02 15.35
C PHE A 55 2.76 -11.20 15.00
N ARG A 56 2.25 -12.09 14.13
CA ARG A 56 3.00 -13.22 13.61
C ARG A 56 3.49 -12.96 12.20
N ARG A 57 4.80 -13.09 11.99
CA ARG A 57 5.37 -13.11 10.63
C ARG A 57 5.07 -14.43 9.92
N ALA A 58 4.64 -14.34 8.67
CA ALA A 58 4.57 -15.47 7.75
C ALA A 58 5.27 -15.11 6.43
N THR A 59 6.09 -16.03 5.91
CA THR A 59 6.78 -15.83 4.63
C THR A 59 6.06 -16.55 3.49
N LEU A 60 5.94 -15.87 2.35
CA LEU A 60 5.31 -16.36 1.14
C LEU A 60 6.29 -16.38 -0.04
N PHE A 61 6.07 -17.31 -0.97
CA PHE A 61 6.79 -17.43 -2.23
C PHE A 61 6.14 -16.66 -3.37
N ALA A 62 4.82 -16.41 -3.28
CA ALA A 62 4.04 -15.77 -4.31
C ALA A 62 4.69 -14.44 -4.76
N PRO A 63 5.06 -14.33 -6.06
CA PRO A 63 5.65 -13.11 -6.59
C PRO A 63 4.62 -11.98 -6.57
N VAL A 64 5.09 -10.74 -6.43
CA VAL A 64 4.26 -9.52 -6.50
C VAL A 64 4.27 -9.00 -7.93
N HIS A 65 3.13 -8.56 -8.45
CA HIS A 65 2.92 -7.99 -9.79
C HIS A 65 3.25 -8.96 -10.94
N HIS A 66 3.14 -10.27 -10.68
CA HIS A 66 3.46 -11.30 -11.66
C HIS A 66 2.24 -12.15 -12.00
N ARG A 67 2.18 -12.71 -13.21
CA ARG A 67 1.04 -13.50 -13.70
C ARG A 67 0.67 -14.73 -12.84
N LEU A 68 1.63 -15.21 -12.03
CA LEU A 68 1.44 -16.36 -11.13
C LEU A 68 1.02 -15.94 -9.71
N GLU A 69 0.99 -14.65 -9.42
CA GLU A 69 0.68 -14.12 -8.10
C GLU A 69 -0.66 -14.63 -7.59
N GLN A 70 -1.71 -14.48 -8.39
CA GLN A 70 -3.09 -14.76 -7.99
C GLN A 70 -3.28 -16.19 -7.48
N SER A 71 -2.78 -17.18 -8.21
CA SER A 71 -2.92 -18.60 -7.85
C SER A 71 -1.99 -19.00 -6.72
N MET A 72 -0.72 -18.55 -6.73
CA MET A 72 0.25 -18.88 -5.70
C MET A 72 -0.14 -18.27 -4.36
N LEU A 73 -0.50 -16.97 -4.36
CA LEU A 73 -0.89 -16.26 -3.16
C LEU A 73 -2.12 -16.91 -2.53
N MET A 74 -3.16 -17.17 -3.33
CA MET A 74 -4.36 -17.88 -2.85
C MET A 74 -3.99 -19.21 -2.19
N ALA A 75 -3.22 -20.06 -2.87
CA ALA A 75 -2.84 -21.37 -2.35
C ALA A 75 -2.05 -21.27 -1.03
N GLU A 76 -1.12 -20.32 -0.95
CA GLU A 76 -0.32 -20.12 0.26
C GLU A 76 -1.13 -19.52 1.42
N LEU A 77 -2.19 -18.75 1.15
CA LEU A 77 -3.02 -18.11 2.17
C LEU A 77 -4.02 -19.07 2.84
N LEU A 78 -4.51 -20.07 2.11
CA LEU A 78 -5.55 -21.00 2.60
C LEU A 78 -5.17 -21.72 3.90
N ARG A 79 -3.87 -21.97 4.13
CA ARG A 79 -3.38 -22.64 5.36
C ARG A 79 -3.49 -21.80 6.63
N PHE A 80 -3.72 -20.49 6.51
CA PHE A 80 -3.71 -19.58 7.66
C PHE A 80 -5.07 -19.38 8.31
N ARG A 81 -6.17 -19.79 7.64
CA ARG A 81 -7.55 -19.66 8.15
C ARG A 81 -7.84 -18.23 8.62
N LEU A 82 -7.64 -17.28 7.71
CA LEU A 82 -7.85 -15.86 7.98
C LEU A 82 -9.35 -15.54 8.01
N ASP A 83 -9.75 -14.65 8.91
CA ASP A 83 -11.08 -14.04 8.90
C ASP A 83 -11.14 -12.88 7.90
N LEU A 84 -10.01 -12.18 7.74
CA LEU A 84 -9.88 -11.02 6.86
C LEU A 84 -8.47 -10.94 6.27
N LEU A 85 -8.36 -10.47 5.02
CA LEU A 85 -7.09 -10.12 4.38
C LEU A 85 -7.09 -8.63 4.03
N HIS A 86 -6.10 -7.88 4.50
CA HIS A 86 -5.84 -6.51 4.04
C HIS A 86 -4.75 -6.51 2.98
N SER A 87 -5.13 -6.26 1.72
CA SER A 87 -4.21 -6.04 0.62
C SER A 87 -3.95 -4.55 0.45
N THR A 88 -2.81 -4.07 0.94
CA THR A 88 -2.46 -2.64 0.88
C THR A 88 -2.01 -2.19 -0.52
N ASP A 89 -1.81 -3.12 -1.44
CA ASP A 89 -1.38 -2.89 -2.82
C ASP A 89 -2.51 -3.22 -3.80
N PHE A 90 -3.73 -2.78 -3.47
CA PHE A 90 -5.00 -2.79 -4.24
C PHE A 90 -5.52 -4.11 -4.87
N ILE A 91 -4.69 -5.03 -5.38
CA ILE A 91 -5.16 -6.30 -5.98
C ILE A 91 -5.03 -7.47 -4.98
N PRO A 92 -6.14 -7.97 -4.41
CA PRO A 92 -6.13 -9.16 -3.58
C PRO A 92 -6.07 -10.42 -4.46
N PRO A 93 -5.87 -11.62 -3.87
CA PRO A 93 -6.10 -12.87 -4.57
C PRO A 93 -7.60 -13.02 -4.88
N LEU A 94 -7.99 -12.75 -6.12
CA LEU A 94 -9.37 -12.57 -6.57
C LEU A 94 -10.27 -13.80 -6.37
N TYR A 95 -9.68 -14.99 -6.30
CA TYR A 95 -10.40 -16.26 -6.13
C TYR A 95 -10.33 -16.80 -4.70
N SER A 96 -9.81 -16.01 -3.77
CA SER A 96 -9.73 -16.39 -2.35
C SER A 96 -11.12 -16.38 -1.72
N PRO A 97 -11.48 -17.40 -0.91
CA PRO A 97 -12.71 -17.37 -0.12
C PRO A 97 -12.62 -16.42 1.09
N VAL A 98 -11.43 -15.88 1.38
CA VAL A 98 -11.21 -14.95 2.50
C VAL A 98 -11.71 -13.57 2.12
N LYS A 99 -12.52 -12.95 2.98
CA LYS A 99 -12.96 -11.55 2.82
C LYS A 99 -11.75 -10.63 2.77
N SER A 100 -11.74 -9.68 1.84
CA SER A 100 -10.63 -8.76 1.68
C SER A 100 -11.03 -7.31 1.94
N VAL A 101 -10.15 -6.57 2.62
CA VAL A 101 -10.11 -5.10 2.55
C VAL A 101 -8.95 -4.74 1.64
N ILE A 102 -9.16 -3.81 0.73
CA ILE A 102 -8.10 -3.34 -0.17
C ILE A 102 -7.85 -1.85 0.04
N THR A 103 -6.60 -1.43 -0.07
CA THR A 103 -6.25 0.00 -0.14
C THR A 103 -5.93 0.36 -1.58
N VAL A 104 -6.70 1.28 -2.17
CA VAL A 104 -6.47 1.82 -3.51
C VAL A 104 -5.86 3.21 -3.36
N HIS A 105 -4.54 3.30 -3.59
CA HIS A 105 -3.79 4.55 -3.43
C HIS A 105 -4.08 5.56 -4.54
N ASP A 106 -4.10 5.12 -5.80
CA ASP A 106 -4.46 5.95 -6.94
C ASP A 106 -5.03 5.11 -8.09
N LEU A 107 -5.65 5.80 -9.03
CA LEU A 107 -6.19 5.24 -10.27
C LEU A 107 -5.54 5.90 -11.49
N ALA A 108 -4.31 6.40 -11.35
CA ALA A 108 -3.62 7.13 -12.42
C ALA A 108 -3.46 6.27 -13.68
N PHE A 109 -3.38 4.95 -13.51
CA PHE A 109 -3.29 3.97 -14.58
C PHE A 109 -4.57 3.87 -15.44
N LEU A 110 -5.73 4.29 -14.92
CA LEU A 110 -6.99 4.38 -15.70
C LEU A 110 -7.04 5.66 -16.54
N HIS A 111 -6.58 6.77 -15.96
CA HIS A 111 -6.53 8.07 -16.66
C HIS A 111 -5.44 8.11 -17.73
N TYR A 112 -4.29 7.48 -17.45
CA TYR A 112 -3.11 7.53 -18.31
C TYR A 112 -2.55 6.12 -18.62
N PRO A 113 -3.34 5.24 -19.27
CA PRO A 113 -2.96 3.86 -19.54
C PRO A 113 -1.74 3.73 -20.46
N HIS A 114 -1.46 4.76 -21.26
CA HIS A 114 -0.31 4.82 -22.16
C HIS A 114 1.04 4.93 -21.45
N PHE A 115 1.07 5.27 -20.15
CA PHE A 115 2.30 5.23 -19.35
C PHE A 115 2.62 3.82 -18.80
N LEU A 116 1.71 2.85 -18.96
CA LEU A 116 1.92 1.50 -18.47
C LEU A 116 2.66 0.64 -19.48
N THR A 117 3.57 -0.19 -18.98
CA THR A 117 4.03 -1.35 -19.73
C THR A 117 2.90 -2.38 -19.86
N ALA A 118 2.98 -3.27 -20.86
CA ALA A 118 1.98 -4.32 -21.04
C ALA A 118 1.79 -5.21 -19.79
N THR A 119 2.87 -5.47 -19.05
CA THR A 119 2.80 -6.25 -17.81
C THR A 119 2.09 -5.49 -16.70
N SER A 120 2.37 -4.19 -16.54
CA SER A 120 1.68 -3.34 -15.58
C SER A 120 0.20 -3.21 -15.94
N ALA A 121 -0.12 -2.97 -17.21
CA ALA A 121 -1.51 -2.88 -17.68
C ALA A 121 -2.30 -4.18 -17.41
N ALA A 122 -1.68 -5.35 -17.65
CA ALA A 122 -2.30 -6.63 -17.32
C ALA A 122 -2.54 -6.81 -15.82
N TYR A 123 -1.63 -6.31 -14.98
CA TYR A 123 -1.77 -6.40 -13.53
C TYR A 123 -2.84 -5.44 -13.00
N TYR A 124 -2.72 -4.14 -13.30
CA TYR A 124 -3.65 -3.10 -12.85
C TYR A 124 -5.04 -3.20 -13.49
N GLY A 125 -5.14 -3.80 -14.68
CA GLY A 125 -6.42 -4.11 -15.33
C GLY A 125 -7.28 -5.12 -14.57
N GLN A 126 -6.78 -5.67 -13.46
CA GLN A 126 -7.57 -6.49 -12.53
C GLN A 126 -8.38 -5.66 -11.53
N ILE A 127 -8.24 -4.33 -11.53
CA ILE A 127 -8.85 -3.45 -10.51
C ILE A 127 -10.38 -3.61 -10.42
N ASP A 128 -11.09 -3.73 -11.55
CA ASP A 128 -12.55 -3.94 -11.57
C ASP A 128 -12.97 -5.18 -10.78
N LYS A 129 -12.19 -6.27 -10.92
CA LYS A 129 -12.42 -7.51 -10.19
C LYS A 129 -12.03 -7.38 -8.73
N ALA A 130 -10.94 -6.65 -8.45
CA ALA A 130 -10.47 -6.43 -7.08
C ALA A 130 -11.51 -5.65 -6.26
N VAL A 131 -12.02 -4.55 -6.79
CA VAL A 131 -13.00 -3.71 -6.08
C VAL A 131 -14.34 -4.40 -5.92
N SER A 132 -14.76 -5.22 -6.89
CA SER A 132 -16.02 -5.99 -6.81
C SER A 132 -15.96 -7.18 -5.85
N HIS A 133 -14.78 -7.76 -5.63
CA HIS A 133 -14.59 -8.85 -4.67
C HIS A 133 -14.21 -8.38 -3.26
N ALA A 134 -13.77 -7.12 -3.12
CA ALA A 134 -13.43 -6.56 -1.82
C ALA A 134 -14.68 -6.43 -0.95
N ALA A 135 -14.56 -6.81 0.31
CA ALA A 135 -15.58 -6.54 1.31
C ALA A 135 -15.63 -5.06 1.70
N HIS A 136 -14.49 -4.36 1.56
CA HIS A 136 -14.40 -2.91 1.76
C HIS A 136 -13.18 -2.33 1.04
N VAL A 137 -13.28 -1.07 0.60
CA VAL A 137 -12.19 -0.34 -0.06
C VAL A 137 -11.80 0.87 0.77
N ILE A 138 -10.50 1.03 1.03
CA ILE A 138 -9.91 2.21 1.65
C ILE A 138 -9.24 3.03 0.56
N VAL A 139 -9.46 4.35 0.57
CA VAL A 139 -8.79 5.30 -0.33
C VAL A 139 -8.21 6.49 0.42
N PRO A 140 -7.12 7.10 -0.09
CA PRO A 140 -6.45 8.19 0.61
C PRO A 140 -7.10 9.55 0.38
N SER A 141 -8.09 9.66 -0.49
CA SER A 141 -8.73 10.94 -0.82
C SER A 141 -10.17 10.78 -1.31
N GLU A 142 -10.95 11.85 -1.16
CA GLU A 142 -12.29 11.95 -1.73
C GLU A 142 -12.26 11.91 -3.27
N HIS A 143 -11.20 12.42 -3.89
CA HIS A 143 -11.03 12.34 -5.34
C HIS A 143 -10.89 10.88 -5.81
N THR A 144 -10.05 10.09 -5.15
CA THR A 144 -9.90 8.65 -5.44
C THR A 144 -11.21 7.91 -5.20
N LYS A 145 -11.98 8.27 -4.16
CA LYS A 145 -13.33 7.71 -3.93
C LYS A 145 -14.26 8.00 -5.10
N GLN A 146 -14.31 9.24 -5.56
CA GLN A 146 -15.14 9.65 -6.68
C GLN A 146 -14.75 8.93 -7.97
N ASP A 147 -13.45 8.77 -8.23
CA ASP A 147 -12.97 7.99 -9.37
C ASP A 147 -13.39 6.52 -9.29
N LEU A 148 -13.29 5.87 -8.13
CA LEU A 148 -13.76 4.48 -7.96
C LEU A 148 -15.25 4.35 -8.29
N ILE A 149 -16.07 5.28 -7.80
CA ILE A 149 -17.52 5.27 -8.05
C ILE A 149 -17.80 5.53 -9.53
N ALA A 150 -17.18 6.56 -10.11
CA ALA A 150 -17.48 7.01 -11.47
C ALA A 150 -16.94 6.04 -12.54
N GLN A 151 -15.75 5.47 -12.33
CA GLN A 151 -15.07 4.64 -13.33
C GLN A 151 -15.34 3.14 -13.15
N LEU A 152 -15.49 2.67 -11.91
CA LEU A 152 -15.63 1.23 -11.61
C LEU A 152 -16.98 0.87 -10.98
N GLY A 153 -17.85 1.84 -10.72
CA GLY A 153 -19.21 1.59 -10.21
C GLY A 153 -19.27 1.06 -8.78
N VAL A 154 -18.22 1.27 -7.98
CA VAL A 154 -18.18 0.78 -6.59
C VAL A 154 -19.24 1.51 -5.75
N PRO A 155 -20.07 0.81 -4.96
CA PRO A 155 -21.01 1.45 -4.05
C PRO A 155 -20.28 2.34 -3.03
N GLY A 156 -20.71 3.59 -2.89
CA GLY A 156 -20.01 4.58 -2.07
C GLY A 156 -19.99 4.28 -0.56
N ASP A 157 -20.86 3.40 -0.09
CA ASP A 157 -20.92 2.87 1.28
C ASP A 157 -19.88 1.76 1.54
N GLN A 158 -19.35 1.14 0.49
CA GLN A 158 -18.24 0.17 0.55
C GLN A 158 -16.86 0.84 0.42
N VAL A 159 -16.82 2.17 0.40
CA VAL A 159 -15.58 2.96 0.26
C VAL A 159 -15.42 3.95 1.40
N SER A 160 -14.36 3.79 2.20
CA SER A 160 -13.95 4.76 3.23
C SER A 160 -12.75 5.58 2.77
N VAL A 161 -12.87 6.90 2.94
CA VAL A 161 -11.73 7.80 2.80
C VAL A 161 -10.97 7.81 4.13
N ILE A 162 -9.73 7.34 4.10
CA ILE A 162 -8.79 7.44 5.22
C ILE A 162 -7.55 8.14 4.69
N TYR A 163 -7.42 9.43 5.03
CA TYR A 163 -6.30 10.23 4.57
C TYR A 163 -4.97 9.66 5.04
N GLU A 164 -4.00 9.61 4.13
CA GLU A 164 -2.63 9.27 4.48
C GLU A 164 -2.02 10.38 5.36
N ALA A 165 -1.16 9.97 6.28
CA ALA A 165 -0.46 10.89 7.17
C ALA A 165 1.02 10.98 6.79
N ALA A 166 1.58 12.19 6.88
CA ALA A 166 3.02 12.36 6.86
C ALA A 166 3.64 11.67 8.09
N ASN A 167 4.83 11.11 7.93
CA ASN A 167 5.58 10.59 9.06
C ASN A 167 5.87 11.74 10.06
N PRO A 168 5.74 11.53 11.39
CA PRO A 168 5.96 12.57 12.41
C PRO A 168 7.31 13.28 12.34
N LEU A 169 8.33 12.71 11.68
CA LEU A 169 9.59 13.43 11.44
C LEU A 169 9.43 14.70 10.61
N PHE A 170 8.37 14.76 9.79
CA PHE A 170 8.06 15.90 8.95
C PHE A 170 7.18 16.88 9.73
N GLY A 171 7.83 17.63 10.61
CA GLY A 171 7.23 18.72 11.37
C GLY A 171 7.81 20.08 10.98
N PRO A 172 7.12 21.19 11.31
CA PRO A 172 7.69 22.52 11.15
C PRO A 172 8.93 22.69 12.04
N LEU A 173 10.02 23.17 11.45
CA LEU A 173 11.27 23.52 12.13
C LEU A 173 11.49 25.05 12.11
N PRO A 174 12.35 25.61 12.99
CA PRO A 174 12.66 27.03 12.96
C PRO A 174 13.29 27.44 11.62
N VAL A 175 12.55 28.24 10.84
CA VAL A 175 12.83 28.50 9.42
C VAL A 175 14.24 29.04 9.20
N GLU A 176 14.67 30.05 9.96
CA GLU A 176 15.95 30.73 9.71
C GLU A 176 17.16 29.83 9.98
N THR A 177 17.18 29.13 11.12
CA THR A 177 18.30 28.25 11.47
C THR A 177 18.33 27.02 10.56
N THR A 178 17.16 26.45 10.22
CA THR A 178 17.08 25.34 9.28
C THR A 178 17.51 25.76 7.87
N ARG A 179 17.07 26.93 7.39
CA ARG A 179 17.49 27.44 6.06
C ARG A 179 18.99 27.62 5.99
N GLN A 180 19.59 28.29 6.97
CA GLN A 180 21.05 28.49 7.01
C GLN A 180 21.81 27.16 7.00
N ALA A 181 21.39 26.20 7.83
CA ALA A 181 22.01 24.88 7.89
C ALA A 181 21.89 24.11 6.57
N VAL A 182 20.70 24.09 5.95
CA VAL A 182 20.44 23.40 4.68
C VAL A 182 21.21 24.06 3.53
N CYS A 183 21.18 25.39 3.42
CA CYS A 183 21.94 26.11 2.39
C CYS A 183 23.44 25.88 2.52
N ALA A 184 23.98 25.90 3.75
CA ALA A 184 25.40 25.63 4.00
C ALA A 184 25.78 24.17 3.70
N GLN A 185 24.94 23.22 4.12
CA GLN A 185 25.20 21.79 3.94
C GLN A 185 25.19 21.37 2.46
N TYR A 186 24.25 21.90 1.68
CA TYR A 186 24.01 21.48 0.30
C TYR A 186 24.49 22.48 -0.75
N GLY A 187 25.12 23.60 -0.33
CA GLY A 187 25.60 24.65 -1.24
C GLY A 187 24.48 25.33 -2.02
N LEU A 188 23.30 25.48 -1.42
CA LEU A 188 22.10 25.98 -2.10
C LEU A 188 21.99 27.52 -2.02
N PRO A 189 21.42 28.18 -3.03
CA PRO A 189 21.09 29.60 -2.95
C PRO A 189 20.02 29.87 -1.89
N GLU A 190 19.85 31.15 -1.52
CA GLU A 190 18.84 31.59 -0.55
C GLU A 190 17.40 31.18 -0.94
N ARG A 191 17.15 31.14 -2.26
CA ARG A 191 15.87 30.74 -2.85
C ARG A 191 16.09 29.60 -3.82
N PHE A 192 15.37 28.50 -3.60
CA PHE A 192 15.40 27.31 -4.44
C PHE A 192 14.02 26.68 -4.48
N VAL A 193 13.80 25.83 -5.48
CA VAL A 193 12.64 24.93 -5.56
C VAL A 193 13.15 23.51 -5.36
N LEU A 194 12.46 22.72 -4.54
CA LEU A 194 12.78 21.32 -4.30
C LEU A 194 11.68 20.46 -4.91
N ALA A 195 12.07 19.50 -5.75
CA ALA A 195 11.20 18.44 -6.25
C ALA A 195 11.75 17.09 -5.74
N VAL A 196 10.90 16.31 -5.07
CA VAL A 196 11.25 14.98 -4.54
C VAL A 196 10.28 13.96 -5.13
N GLY A 197 10.80 13.00 -5.88
CA GLY A 197 10.00 11.93 -6.45
C GLY A 197 10.81 11.03 -7.36
N THR A 198 10.23 9.88 -7.70
CA THR A 198 10.76 9.03 -8.78
C THR A 198 10.76 9.82 -10.09
N ILE A 199 11.84 9.73 -10.86
CA ILE A 199 11.91 10.37 -12.18
C ILE A 199 11.05 9.55 -13.15
N GLU A 200 9.82 9.98 -13.37
CA GLU A 200 8.84 9.34 -14.25
C GLU A 200 8.12 10.42 -15.09
N PRO A 201 7.74 10.15 -16.36
CA PRO A 201 7.08 11.12 -17.23
C PRO A 201 5.82 11.74 -16.63
N ARG A 202 5.10 10.98 -15.80
CA ARG A 202 3.87 11.43 -15.13
C ARG A 202 4.10 12.33 -13.91
N LYS A 203 5.35 12.50 -13.45
CA LYS A 203 5.70 13.23 -12.22
C LYS A 203 6.31 14.61 -12.49
N ASN A 204 6.11 15.16 -13.70
CA ASN A 204 6.49 16.51 -14.13
C ASN A 204 5.37 17.11 -15.00
#